data_AF-A0A431KYG2-F1
#
_entry.id   AF-A0A431KYG2-F1
#
_cell.length_a   1.000
_cell.length_b   1.000
_cell.length_c   1.000
_cell.angle_alpha   90.00
_cell.angle_beta   90.00
_cell.angle_gamma   90.00
#
_symmetry.space_group_name_H-M   'P 1'
#
loop_
_entity.id
_entity.type
_entity.pdbx_description
1 polymer ?
#
loop_
_entity_poly.entity_id
_entity_poly.type
_entity_poly.pdbx_seq_one_letter_code
_entity_poly.pdbx_strand_id
1 'polypeptide(L)'
;MEFDPRWLLFVLPVVFVLGWLASKLDSKQWKLEQRESPKAYFKGLNLLLNEQQDKAIDAFIEAVQNDPDTSELHFALGSLFRRRGETERAVRVHEHLLRRGDLPKAERDRAQHELAQDFFKAGLFDRAEAAYAELRGTAFEREARLALLSLYERSRDWAKAAEVAAELEAAGTGSFSSRIAHYLCEQALIAQSQGHGDLVPALLDQAQRRSPESARAYVLQGQLLLKAGQPDAALAAFAQLLAVNPPAFNLVAADCAAAAQQVGQPERAIALMLEQYQRAPSMHLLRALSSLQPEPQRARLAAHLREQPALSAATDLLKLNAAALPADEAAPMLQTLEKATKPLQRYRCAACGFEAAHYFWQCPGCLNWDTYPPRHVEEL
;
A
#
# COMPACT_ATOMS: atom_id res chain seq x y z
N MET A 1 58.82 38.11 -48.54
CA MET A 1 58.06 39.25 -48.02
C MET A 1 58.35 39.32 -46.53
N GLU A 2 59.20 40.27 -46.14
CA GLU A 2 59.56 40.47 -44.73
C GLU A 2 58.31 40.95 -43.97
N PHE A 3 57.93 40.20 -42.93
CA PHE A 3 56.76 40.50 -42.12
C PHE A 3 57.12 41.68 -41.21
N ASP A 4 56.71 42.90 -41.56
CA ASP A 4 57.02 44.10 -40.78
C ASP A 4 56.20 44.07 -39.46
N PRO A 5 56.85 43.89 -38.29
CA PRO A 5 56.16 43.70 -37.01
C PRO A 5 55.34 44.93 -36.58
N ARG A 6 55.50 46.08 -37.24
CA ARG A 6 54.70 47.28 -37.03
C ARG A 6 53.21 47.09 -37.35
N TRP A 7 52.86 46.11 -38.20
CA TRP A 7 51.45 45.79 -38.49
C TRP A 7 50.71 45.18 -37.29
N LEU A 8 51.41 44.42 -36.44
CA LEU A 8 50.80 43.85 -35.23
C LEU A 8 50.33 44.93 -34.25
N LEU A 9 51.01 46.09 -34.21
CA LEU A 9 50.63 47.22 -33.36
C LEU A 9 49.27 47.83 -33.74
N PHE A 10 48.83 47.72 -35.00
CA PHE A 10 47.52 48.20 -35.44
C PHE A 10 46.47 47.09 -35.48
N VAL A 11 46.86 45.86 -35.83
CA VAL A 11 45.92 44.73 -35.92
C VAL A 11 45.44 44.26 -34.54
N LEU A 12 46.32 44.18 -33.54
CA LEU A 12 45.94 43.78 -32.18
C LEU A 12 44.83 44.66 -31.56
N PRO A 13 44.94 46.00 -31.54
CA PRO A 13 43.90 46.84 -30.96
C PRO A 13 42.60 46.78 -31.78
N VAL A 14 42.66 46.63 -33.11
CA VAL A 14 41.45 46.49 -33.93
C VAL A 14 40.74 45.17 -33.64
N VAL A 15 41.47 44.05 -33.58
CA VAL A 15 40.91 42.75 -33.22
C VAL A 15 40.38 42.75 -31.78
N PHE A 16 41.06 43.43 -30.85
CA PHE A 16 40.60 43.58 -29.48
C PHE A 16 39.31 44.40 -29.39
N VAL A 17 39.20 45.52 -30.11
CA VAL A 17 37.99 46.35 -30.16
C VAL A 17 36.84 45.60 -30.82
N LEU A 18 37.09 44.87 -31.92
CA LEU A 18 36.08 44.04 -32.57
C LEU A 18 35.63 42.87 -31.68
N GLY A 19 36.56 42.20 -30.99
CA GLY A 19 36.25 41.16 -30.01
C GLY A 19 35.49 41.69 -28.79
N TRP A 20 35.80 42.90 -28.33
CA TRP A 20 35.09 43.57 -27.25
C TRP A 20 33.67 44.01 -27.66
N LEU A 21 33.51 44.52 -28.89
CA LEU A 21 32.18 44.81 -29.45
C LEU A 21 31.36 43.54 -29.64
N ALA A 22 31.94 42.48 -30.19
CA ALA A 22 31.29 41.18 -30.34
C ALA A 22 30.88 40.62 -28.98
N SER A 23 31.76 40.63 -27.98
CA SER A 23 31.45 40.23 -26.61
C SER A 23 30.36 41.09 -25.96
N LYS A 24 30.28 42.39 -26.27
CA LYS A 24 29.18 43.24 -25.78
C LYS A 24 27.85 42.99 -26.48
N LEU A 25 27.86 42.60 -27.75
CA LEU A 25 26.66 42.22 -28.50
C LEU A 25 26.17 40.84 -28.04
N ASP A 26 27.09 39.91 -27.87
CA ASP A 26 26.86 38.56 -27.35
C ASP A 26 26.37 38.61 -25.90
N SER A 27 26.97 39.46 -25.05
CA SER A 27 26.47 39.71 -23.68
C SER A 27 25.08 40.36 -23.67
N LYS A 28 24.72 41.15 -24.69
CA LYS A 28 23.37 41.70 -24.83
C LYS A 28 22.37 40.63 -25.27
N GLN A 29 22.74 39.74 -26.20
CA GLN A 29 21.93 38.58 -26.59
C GLN A 29 21.75 37.59 -25.43
N TRP A 30 22.83 37.24 -24.73
CA TRP A 30 22.78 36.38 -23.54
C TRP A 30 21.96 37.00 -22.40
N LYS A 31 22.02 38.33 -22.23
CA LYS A 31 21.14 39.05 -21.27
C LYS A 31 19.69 39.17 -21.72
N LEU A 32 19.40 39.07 -23.01
CA LEU A 32 18.04 39.01 -23.54
C LEU A 32 17.47 37.60 -23.35
N GLU A 33 18.24 36.55 -23.65
CA GLU A 33 17.88 35.15 -23.37
C GLU A 33 17.73 34.87 -21.86
N GLN A 34 18.55 35.47 -20.99
CA GLN A 34 18.38 35.39 -19.53
C GLN A 34 17.27 36.29 -18.97
N ARG A 35 16.72 37.23 -19.75
CA ARG A 35 15.71 38.19 -19.28
C ARG A 35 14.27 37.72 -19.47
N GLU A 36 14.01 36.70 -20.28
CA GLU A 36 12.62 36.34 -20.63
C GLU A 36 11.86 35.55 -19.56
N SER A 37 12.49 34.90 -18.58
CA SER A 37 11.76 34.49 -17.36
C SER A 37 12.72 34.14 -16.24
N PRO A 38 12.80 34.97 -15.17
CA PRO A 38 12.63 34.31 -13.87
C PRO A 38 12.07 35.16 -12.71
N LYS A 39 11.75 36.45 -12.87
CA LYS A 39 11.35 37.27 -11.70
C LYS A 39 9.98 36.88 -11.14
N ALA A 40 8.99 36.69 -12.01
CA ALA A 40 7.63 36.34 -11.59
C ALA A 40 7.56 34.89 -11.08
N TYR A 41 8.28 33.97 -11.75
CA TYR A 41 8.47 32.59 -11.29
C TYR A 41 9.12 32.54 -9.88
N PHE A 42 10.24 33.23 -9.66
CA PHE A 42 10.89 33.25 -8.34
C PHE A 42 10.08 33.98 -7.27
N LYS A 43 9.29 35.00 -7.63
CA LYS A 43 8.32 35.65 -6.72
C LYS A 43 7.31 34.63 -6.23
N GLY A 44 6.69 33.87 -7.15
CA GLY A 44 5.77 32.79 -6.83
C GLY A 44 6.41 31.71 -5.96
N LEU A 45 7.61 31.25 -6.31
CA LEU A 45 8.35 30.24 -5.55
C LEU A 45 8.71 30.72 -4.13
N ASN A 46 9.16 31.96 -3.97
CA ASN A 46 9.46 32.53 -2.66
C ASN A 46 8.21 32.60 -1.77
N LEU A 47 7.05 32.90 -2.34
CA LEU A 47 5.78 32.88 -1.59
C LEU A 47 5.42 31.46 -1.13
N LEU A 48 5.69 30.44 -1.95
CA LEU A 48 5.51 29.04 -1.56
C LEU A 48 6.46 28.62 -0.43
N LEU A 49 7.72 29.05 -0.48
CA LEU A 49 8.70 28.79 0.57
C LEU A 49 8.30 29.44 1.92
N ASN A 50 7.52 30.52 1.87
CA ASN A 50 6.99 31.20 3.05
C ASN A 50 5.55 30.76 3.40
N GLU A 51 5.10 29.60 2.88
CA GLU A 51 3.77 29.01 3.10
C GLU A 51 2.57 29.90 2.69
N GLN A 52 2.81 30.93 1.86
CA GLN A 52 1.79 31.86 1.37
C GLN A 52 1.19 31.37 0.04
N GLN A 53 0.48 30.25 0.08
CA GLN A 53 -0.04 29.57 -1.12
C GLN A 53 -1.01 30.43 -1.95
N ASP A 54 -1.95 31.13 -1.32
CA ASP A 54 -2.94 31.95 -2.04
C ASP A 54 -2.26 33.07 -2.84
N LYS A 55 -1.32 33.79 -2.20
CA LYS A 55 -0.56 34.86 -2.86
C LYS A 55 0.37 34.32 -3.95
N ALA A 56 0.90 33.10 -3.76
CA ALA A 56 1.71 32.46 -4.78
C ALA A 56 0.86 32.18 -6.03
N ILE A 57 -0.36 31.68 -5.87
CA ILE A 57 -1.29 31.45 -6.99
C ILE A 57 -1.57 32.76 -7.74
N ASP A 58 -1.89 33.85 -7.03
CA ASP A 58 -2.12 35.15 -7.67
C ASP A 58 -0.89 35.64 -8.44
N ALA A 59 0.30 35.47 -7.86
CA ALA A 59 1.57 35.83 -8.52
C ALA A 59 1.86 34.95 -9.75
N PHE A 60 1.50 33.66 -9.74
CA PHE A 60 1.63 32.78 -10.89
C PHE A 60 0.59 33.08 -11.97
N ILE A 61 -0.65 33.45 -11.60
CA ILE A 61 -1.67 33.90 -12.57
C ILE A 61 -1.20 35.17 -13.27
N GLU A 62 -0.70 36.16 -12.50
CA GLU A 62 -0.10 37.38 -13.04
C GLU A 62 1.09 37.06 -13.97
N ALA A 63 1.93 36.09 -13.59
CA ALA A 63 3.06 35.64 -14.40
C ALA A 63 2.60 35.05 -15.75
N VAL A 64 1.63 34.14 -15.74
CA VAL A 64 1.09 33.50 -16.95
C VAL A 64 0.38 34.52 -17.85
N GLN A 65 -0.29 35.54 -17.29
CA GLN A 65 -0.91 36.59 -18.09
C GLN A 65 0.11 37.47 -18.82
N ASN A 66 1.26 37.72 -18.19
CA ASN A 66 2.33 38.53 -18.77
C ASN A 66 3.18 37.74 -19.78
N ASP A 67 3.31 36.43 -19.57
CA ASP A 67 4.06 35.52 -20.43
C ASP A 67 3.29 34.20 -20.62
N PRO A 68 2.35 34.14 -21.58
CA PRO A 68 1.49 32.99 -21.81
C PRO A 68 2.23 31.77 -22.36
N ASP A 69 3.41 31.97 -22.97
CA ASP A 69 4.10 30.94 -23.73
C ASP A 69 5.06 30.10 -22.87
N THR A 70 5.39 30.56 -21.66
CA THR A 70 6.27 29.81 -20.74
C THR A 70 5.55 28.61 -20.11
N SER A 71 5.90 27.39 -20.55
CA SER A 71 5.33 26.13 -20.07
C SER A 71 5.57 25.88 -18.57
N GLU A 72 6.73 26.25 -18.03
CA GLU A 72 7.05 26.09 -16.60
C GLU A 72 6.09 26.84 -15.67
N LEU A 73 5.57 28.01 -16.11
CA LEU A 73 4.59 28.75 -15.32
C LEU A 73 3.25 28.01 -15.24
N HIS A 74 2.82 27.39 -16.35
CA HIS A 74 1.60 26.58 -16.37
C HIS A 74 1.74 25.31 -15.53
N PHE A 75 2.89 24.62 -15.57
CA PHE A 75 3.16 23.47 -14.70
C PHE A 75 3.08 23.85 -13.22
N ALA A 76 3.74 24.95 -12.83
CA ALA A 76 3.70 25.44 -11.45
C ALA A 76 2.26 25.77 -11.03
N LEU A 77 1.53 26.50 -11.88
CA LEU A 77 0.15 26.91 -11.61
C LEU A 77 -0.80 25.70 -11.48
N GLY A 78 -0.71 24.73 -12.39
CA GLY A 78 -1.51 23.50 -12.35
C GLY A 78 -1.24 22.68 -11.07
N SER A 79 0.02 22.49 -10.70
CA SER A 79 0.39 21.81 -9.46
C SER A 79 -0.17 22.51 -8.21
N LEU A 80 -0.17 23.84 -8.19
CA LEU A 80 -0.74 24.62 -7.09
C LEU A 80 -2.26 24.47 -6.99
N PHE A 81 -2.98 24.52 -8.11
CA PHE A 81 -4.42 24.25 -8.11
C PHE A 81 -4.73 22.85 -7.59
N ARG A 82 -3.97 21.83 -8.02
CA ARG A 82 -4.14 20.46 -7.52
C ARG A 82 -3.93 20.36 -6.01
N ARG A 83 -2.89 21.01 -5.46
CA ARG A 83 -2.59 21.02 -4.02
C ARG A 83 -3.66 21.72 -3.19
N ARG A 84 -4.27 22.78 -3.73
CA ARG A 84 -5.39 23.51 -3.09
C ARG A 84 -6.73 22.75 -3.18
N GLY A 85 -6.79 21.68 -3.97
CA GLY A 85 -8.02 20.94 -4.24
C GLY A 85 -8.86 21.51 -5.38
N GLU A 86 -8.37 22.52 -6.11
CA GLU A 86 -9.00 23.09 -7.30
C GLU A 86 -8.71 22.24 -8.55
N THR A 87 -9.06 20.96 -8.49
CA THR A 87 -8.67 19.95 -9.49
C THR A 87 -9.17 20.27 -10.90
N GLU A 88 -10.37 20.81 -11.06
CA GLU A 88 -10.89 21.24 -12.37
C GLU A 88 -10.03 22.33 -13.03
N ARG A 89 -9.48 23.26 -12.23
CA ARG A 89 -8.59 24.31 -12.74
C ARG A 89 -7.25 23.71 -13.14
N ALA A 90 -6.72 22.78 -12.35
CA ALA A 90 -5.50 22.05 -12.68
C ALA A 90 -5.63 21.29 -14.02
N VAL A 91 -6.71 20.51 -14.16
CA VAL A 91 -7.04 19.78 -15.41
C VAL A 91 -7.06 20.74 -16.60
N ARG A 92 -7.75 21.88 -16.51
CA ARG A 92 -7.80 22.86 -17.62
C ARG A 92 -6.43 23.41 -18.00
N VAL A 93 -5.56 23.67 -17.02
CA VAL A 93 -4.21 24.19 -17.27
C VAL A 93 -3.35 23.14 -17.99
N HIS A 94 -3.33 21.89 -17.52
CA HIS A 94 -2.52 20.85 -18.14
C HIS A 94 -3.10 20.34 -19.48
N GLU A 95 -4.43 20.33 -19.65
CA GLU A 95 -5.05 20.09 -20.96
C GLU A 95 -4.68 21.18 -21.97
N HIS A 96 -4.62 22.44 -21.54
CA HIS A 96 -4.19 23.54 -22.40
C HIS A 96 -2.73 23.36 -22.85
N LEU A 97 -1.84 22.98 -21.92
CA LEU A 97 -0.44 22.67 -22.25
C LEU A 97 -0.33 21.52 -23.27
N LEU A 98 -1.08 20.44 -23.11
CA LEU A 98 -1.02 19.30 -24.03
C LEU A 98 -1.49 19.62 -25.46
N ARG A 99 -2.41 20.59 -25.61
CA ARG A 99 -2.91 21.04 -26.92
C ARG A 99 -1.91 21.91 -27.68
N ARG A 100 -0.84 22.39 -27.03
CA ARG A 100 0.21 23.17 -27.69
C ARG A 100 1.02 22.30 -28.64
N GLY A 101 1.08 22.71 -29.91
CA GLY A 101 1.81 22.00 -30.96
C GLY A 101 3.32 22.18 -30.88
N ASP A 102 3.78 23.26 -30.26
CA ASP A 102 5.17 23.65 -30.06
C ASP A 102 5.83 23.00 -28.84
N LEU A 103 5.07 22.28 -28.00
CA LEU A 103 5.57 21.70 -26.76
C LEU A 103 6.56 20.55 -27.05
N PRO A 104 7.81 20.62 -26.53
CA PRO A 104 8.79 19.55 -26.66
C PRO A 104 8.26 18.21 -26.12
N LYS A 105 8.73 17.09 -26.69
CA LYS A 105 8.24 15.76 -26.29
C LYS A 105 8.37 15.50 -24.78
N ALA A 106 9.51 15.83 -24.18
CA ALA A 106 9.71 15.63 -22.74
C ALA A 106 8.73 16.44 -21.88
N GLU A 107 8.40 17.67 -22.29
CA GLU A 107 7.40 18.49 -21.62
C GLU A 107 5.98 18.00 -21.88
N ARG A 108 5.70 17.45 -23.07
CA ARG A 108 4.42 16.78 -23.37
C ARG A 108 4.21 15.57 -22.48
N ASP A 109 5.22 14.72 -22.31
CA ASP A 109 5.18 13.57 -21.41
C ASP A 109 4.97 14.03 -19.95
N ARG A 110 5.61 15.13 -19.54
CA ARG A 110 5.39 15.75 -18.20
C ARG A 110 3.96 16.28 -18.04
N ALA A 111 3.43 16.99 -19.04
CA ALA A 111 2.05 17.50 -19.02
C ALA A 111 1.03 16.38 -18.98
N GLN A 112 1.28 15.27 -19.68
CA GLN A 112 0.46 14.08 -19.61
C GLN A 112 0.48 13.46 -18.21
N HIS A 113 1.65 13.36 -17.58
CA HIS A 113 1.78 12.88 -16.22
C HIS A 113 1.07 13.77 -15.20
N GLU A 114 1.23 15.09 -15.30
CA GLU A 114 0.56 16.05 -14.43
C GLU A 114 -0.97 16.00 -14.60
N LEU A 115 -1.47 15.89 -15.84
CA LEU A 115 -2.90 15.72 -16.13
C LEU A 115 -3.45 14.41 -15.53
N ALA A 116 -2.71 13.31 -15.65
CA ALA A 116 -3.11 12.03 -15.04
C ALA A 116 -3.23 12.13 -13.51
N GLN A 117 -2.29 12.84 -12.86
CA GLN A 117 -2.37 13.14 -11.43
C GLN A 117 -3.58 14.01 -11.07
N ASP A 118 -3.92 15.00 -11.90
CA ASP A 118 -5.09 15.85 -11.70
C ASP A 118 -6.38 15.03 -11.77
N PHE A 119 -6.53 14.16 -12.78
CA PHE A 119 -7.68 13.26 -12.87
C PHE A 119 -7.77 12.33 -11.67
N PHE A 120 -6.65 11.77 -11.21
CA PHE A 120 -6.61 10.91 -10.03
C PHE A 120 -7.06 11.66 -8.77
N LYS A 121 -6.61 12.90 -8.57
CA LYS A 121 -7.02 13.75 -7.44
C LYS A 121 -8.47 14.21 -7.55
N ALA A 122 -8.98 14.40 -8.77
CA ALA A 122 -10.38 14.71 -9.03
C ALA A 122 -11.33 13.51 -8.83
N GLY A 123 -10.79 12.29 -8.66
CA GLY A 123 -11.60 11.06 -8.60
C GLY A 123 -12.11 10.58 -9.96
N LEU A 124 -11.59 11.15 -11.05
CA LEU A 124 -11.95 10.78 -12.43
C LEU A 124 -11.09 9.58 -12.88
N PHE A 125 -11.32 8.42 -12.26
CA PHE A 125 -10.43 7.25 -12.38
C PHE A 125 -10.28 6.73 -13.81
N ASP A 126 -11.36 6.65 -14.59
CA ASP A 126 -11.26 6.16 -15.98
C ASP A 126 -10.36 7.05 -16.85
N ARG A 127 -10.44 8.38 -16.64
CA ARG A 127 -9.58 9.34 -17.35
C ARG A 127 -8.15 9.30 -16.84
N ALA A 128 -7.96 9.10 -15.54
CA ALA A 128 -6.64 8.91 -14.95
C ALA A 128 -5.97 7.64 -15.50
N GLU A 129 -6.71 6.53 -15.59
CA GLU A 129 -6.22 5.27 -16.16
C GLU A 129 -5.75 5.45 -17.60
N ALA A 130 -6.59 6.05 -18.46
CA ALA A 130 -6.22 6.34 -19.85
C ALA A 130 -5.00 7.25 -19.93
N ALA A 131 -4.96 8.32 -19.12
CA ALA A 131 -3.85 9.28 -19.15
C ALA A 131 -2.52 8.65 -18.68
N TYR A 132 -2.55 7.79 -17.66
CA TYR A 132 -1.36 7.05 -17.22
C TYR A 132 -0.92 6.00 -18.23
N ALA A 133 -1.85 5.36 -18.95
CA ALA A 133 -1.51 4.36 -19.97
C ALA A 133 -0.70 4.97 -21.14
N GLU A 134 -0.95 6.23 -21.48
CA GLU A 134 -0.20 6.97 -22.52
C GLU A 134 1.27 7.23 -22.14
N LEU A 135 1.65 7.08 -20.87
CA LEU A 135 3.03 7.30 -20.40
C LEU A 135 3.94 6.08 -20.57
N ARG A 136 3.45 4.99 -21.17
CA ARG A 136 4.27 3.80 -21.47
C ARG A 136 5.42 4.15 -22.42
N GLY A 137 6.64 3.72 -22.07
CA GLY A 137 7.86 4.03 -22.82
C GLY A 137 8.43 5.42 -22.58
N THR A 138 7.87 6.20 -21.64
CA THR A 138 8.35 7.54 -21.26
C THR A 138 9.18 7.49 -19.97
N ALA A 139 9.82 8.60 -19.62
CA ALA A 139 10.52 8.73 -18.33
C ALA A 139 9.59 8.57 -17.12
N PHE A 140 8.27 8.77 -17.30
CA PHE A 140 7.26 8.69 -16.24
C PHE A 140 6.59 7.32 -16.13
N GLU A 141 6.96 6.34 -16.96
CA GLU A 141 6.31 5.02 -17.03
C GLU A 141 6.24 4.31 -15.67
N ARG A 142 7.32 4.36 -14.88
CA ARG A 142 7.36 3.74 -13.55
C ARG A 142 6.39 4.41 -12.57
N GLU A 143 6.36 5.74 -12.54
CA GLU A 143 5.48 6.51 -11.67
C GLU A 143 4.01 6.29 -12.08
N ALA A 144 3.74 6.27 -13.38
CA ALA A 144 2.43 5.97 -13.95
C ALA A 144 1.94 4.57 -13.56
N ARG A 145 2.80 3.54 -13.66
CA ARG A 145 2.45 2.18 -13.23
C ARG A 145 2.17 2.08 -11.73
N LEU A 146 2.95 2.75 -10.89
CA LEU A 146 2.69 2.78 -9.44
C LEU A 146 1.34 3.44 -9.13
N ALA A 147 0.99 4.51 -9.84
CA ALA A 147 -0.31 5.17 -9.70
C ALA A 147 -1.47 4.29 -10.20
N LEU A 148 -1.30 3.61 -11.34
CA LEU A 148 -2.27 2.63 -11.86
C LEU A 148 -2.49 1.48 -10.88
N LEU A 149 -1.42 0.93 -10.29
CA LEU A 149 -1.53 -0.10 -9.28
C LEU A 149 -2.37 0.36 -8.08
N SER A 150 -2.12 1.57 -7.57
CA SER A 150 -2.91 2.16 -6.50
C SER A 150 -4.38 2.36 -6.90
N LEU A 151 -4.65 2.75 -8.14
CA LEU A 151 -6.00 2.91 -8.68
C LEU A 151 -6.74 1.55 -8.72
N TYR A 152 -6.10 0.51 -9.23
CA TYR A 152 -6.69 -0.83 -9.33
C TYR A 152 -6.93 -1.46 -7.96
N GLU A 153 -6.04 -1.26 -6.99
CA GLU A 153 -6.31 -1.69 -5.61
C GLU A 153 -7.50 -0.99 -4.98
N ARG A 154 -7.65 0.33 -5.20
CA ARG A 154 -8.77 1.11 -4.65
C ARG A 154 -10.10 0.74 -5.30
N SER A 155 -10.10 0.45 -6.60
CA SER A 155 -11.28 -0.01 -7.34
C SER A 155 -11.55 -1.51 -7.18
N ARG A 156 -10.65 -2.24 -6.50
CA ARG A 156 -10.68 -3.71 -6.34
C ARG A 156 -10.66 -4.48 -7.67
N ASP A 157 -10.03 -3.92 -8.70
CA ASP A 157 -9.72 -4.63 -9.94
C ASP A 157 -8.43 -5.44 -9.76
N TRP A 158 -8.56 -6.59 -9.09
CA TRP A 158 -7.42 -7.42 -8.71
C TRP A 158 -6.70 -8.07 -9.88
N ALA A 159 -7.38 -8.24 -11.02
CA ALA A 159 -6.78 -8.78 -12.24
C ALA A 159 -5.79 -7.76 -12.82
N LYS A 160 -6.25 -6.52 -13.08
CA LYS A 160 -5.37 -5.46 -13.57
C LYS A 160 -4.29 -5.08 -12.56
N ALA A 161 -4.60 -5.11 -11.25
CA ALA A 161 -3.61 -4.88 -10.20
C ALA A 161 -2.47 -5.91 -10.25
N ALA A 162 -2.78 -7.20 -10.46
CA ALA A 162 -1.79 -8.25 -10.58
C ALA A 162 -0.93 -8.11 -11.84
N GLU A 163 -1.53 -7.73 -12.97
CA GLU A 163 -0.81 -7.47 -14.21
C GLU A 163 0.20 -6.33 -14.06
N VAL A 164 -0.23 -5.16 -13.57
CA VAL A 164 0.65 -4.00 -13.37
C VAL A 164 1.74 -4.27 -12.34
N ALA A 165 1.42 -4.99 -11.25
CA ALA A 165 2.40 -5.40 -10.25
C ALA A 165 3.47 -6.32 -10.84
N ALA A 166 3.09 -7.27 -11.71
CA ALA A 166 4.02 -8.15 -12.39
C ALA A 166 4.91 -7.38 -13.38
N GLU A 167 4.36 -6.40 -14.11
CA GLU A 167 5.15 -5.52 -14.98
C GLU A 167 6.17 -4.68 -14.18
N LEU A 168 5.76 -4.13 -13.03
CA LEU A 168 6.64 -3.37 -12.14
C LEU A 168 7.79 -4.22 -11.57
N GLU A 169 7.49 -5.47 -11.19
CA GLU A 169 8.49 -6.44 -10.72
C GLU A 169 9.47 -6.82 -11.85
N ALA A 170 8.96 -7.11 -13.05
CA ALA A 170 9.78 -7.41 -14.23
C ALA A 170 10.69 -6.24 -14.65
N ALA A 171 10.24 -5.01 -14.44
CA ALA A 171 11.02 -3.80 -14.67
C ALA A 171 12.04 -3.48 -13.55
N GLY A 172 12.12 -4.31 -12.50
CA GLY A 172 13.08 -4.13 -11.40
C GLY A 172 12.72 -3.03 -10.40
N THR A 173 11.44 -2.61 -10.33
CA THR A 173 10.99 -1.56 -9.39
C THR A 173 10.98 -2.03 -7.93
N GLY A 174 10.96 -3.34 -7.70
CA GLY A 174 10.92 -3.97 -6.39
C GLY A 174 10.19 -5.30 -6.45
N SER A 175 10.15 -6.02 -5.32
CA SER A 175 9.32 -7.23 -5.21
C SER A 175 7.86 -6.85 -4.98
N PHE A 176 6.99 -7.40 -5.83
CA PHE A 176 5.52 -7.30 -5.69
C PHE A 176 4.88 -8.67 -5.44
N SER A 177 5.69 -9.72 -5.33
CA SER A 177 5.29 -11.12 -5.16
C SER A 177 4.23 -11.34 -4.07
N SER A 178 4.41 -10.78 -2.86
CA SER A 178 3.40 -10.88 -1.78
C SER A 178 2.07 -10.19 -2.15
N ARG A 179 2.12 -8.98 -2.72
CA ARG A 179 0.90 -8.27 -3.17
C ARG A 179 0.18 -9.01 -4.28
N ILE A 180 0.91 -9.57 -5.25
CA ILE A 180 0.35 -10.42 -6.31
C ILE A 180 -0.34 -11.64 -5.70
N ALA A 181 0.26 -12.30 -4.71
CA ALA A 181 -0.37 -13.41 -3.99
C ALA A 181 -1.68 -12.99 -3.30
N HIS A 182 -1.74 -11.79 -2.71
CA HIS A 182 -2.98 -11.24 -2.15
C HIS A 182 -4.05 -11.00 -3.21
N TYR A 183 -3.68 -10.45 -4.38
CA TYR A 183 -4.63 -10.23 -5.46
C TYR A 183 -5.18 -11.55 -6.00
N LEU A 184 -4.35 -12.58 -6.13
CA LEU A 184 -4.79 -13.92 -6.53
C LEU A 184 -5.75 -14.53 -5.50
N CYS A 185 -5.52 -14.31 -4.19
CA CYS A 185 -6.46 -14.72 -3.14
C CYS A 185 -7.80 -13.98 -3.24
N GLU A 186 -7.79 -12.68 -3.57
CA GLU A 186 -9.04 -11.93 -3.80
C GLU A 186 -9.77 -12.41 -5.06
N GLN A 187 -9.05 -12.68 -6.15
CA GLN A 187 -9.62 -13.27 -7.36
C GLN A 187 -10.26 -14.63 -7.08
N ALA A 188 -9.62 -15.47 -6.25
CA ALA A 188 -10.17 -16.75 -5.82
C ALA A 188 -11.49 -16.59 -5.03
N LEU A 189 -11.57 -15.61 -4.13
CA LEU A 189 -12.81 -15.30 -3.41
C LEU A 189 -13.93 -14.83 -4.35
N ILE A 190 -13.61 -13.97 -5.31
CA ILE A 190 -14.56 -13.50 -6.32
C ILE A 190 -15.05 -14.67 -7.18
N ALA A 191 -14.14 -15.49 -7.72
CA ALA A 191 -14.48 -16.66 -8.52
C ALA A 191 -15.39 -17.64 -7.75
N GLN A 192 -15.07 -17.91 -6.47
CA GLN A 192 -15.91 -18.73 -5.60
C GLN A 192 -17.33 -18.15 -5.45
N SER A 193 -17.45 -16.84 -5.23
CA SER A 193 -18.77 -16.18 -5.07
C SER A 193 -19.60 -16.15 -6.36
N GLN A 194 -18.95 -16.17 -7.52
CA GLN A 194 -19.59 -16.17 -8.83
C GLN A 194 -19.94 -17.59 -9.32
N GLY A 195 -19.64 -18.62 -8.52
CA GLY A 195 -19.90 -20.02 -8.87
C GLY A 195 -18.82 -20.66 -9.75
N HIS A 196 -17.68 -19.99 -9.96
CA HIS A 196 -16.52 -20.50 -10.69
C HIS A 196 -15.51 -21.15 -9.72
N GLY A 197 -16.00 -22.08 -8.89
CA GLY A 197 -15.20 -22.74 -7.87
C GLY A 197 -14.08 -23.63 -8.43
N ASP A 198 -14.19 -24.02 -9.69
CA ASP A 198 -13.19 -24.79 -10.44
C ASP A 198 -11.88 -24.02 -10.66
N LEU A 199 -11.93 -22.69 -10.73
CA LEU A 199 -10.74 -21.84 -10.91
C LEU A 199 -9.97 -21.62 -9.60
N VAL A 200 -10.61 -21.81 -8.45
CA VAL A 200 -10.08 -21.47 -7.13
C VAL A 200 -8.77 -22.20 -6.81
N PRO A 201 -8.65 -23.54 -7.00
CA PRO A 201 -7.40 -24.24 -6.71
C PRO A 201 -6.23 -23.70 -7.54
N ALA A 202 -6.45 -23.38 -8.82
CA ALA A 202 -5.40 -22.86 -9.69
C ALA A 202 -4.93 -21.46 -9.26
N LEU A 203 -5.85 -20.60 -8.82
CA LEU A 203 -5.53 -19.26 -8.32
C LEU A 203 -4.73 -19.31 -7.00
N LEU A 204 -5.14 -20.19 -6.07
CA LEU A 204 -4.45 -20.35 -4.79
C LEU A 204 -3.06 -20.99 -4.97
N ASP A 205 -2.92 -21.97 -5.86
CA ASP A 205 -1.63 -22.57 -6.18
C ASP A 205 -0.68 -21.55 -6.84
N GLN A 206 -1.19 -20.68 -7.72
CA GLN A 206 -0.41 -19.55 -8.24
C GLN A 206 0.01 -18.58 -7.13
N ALA A 207 -0.88 -18.28 -6.17
CA ALA A 207 -0.57 -17.40 -5.04
C ALA A 207 0.54 -17.98 -4.17
N GLN A 208 0.48 -19.28 -3.85
CA GLN A 208 1.50 -19.99 -3.10
C GLN A 208 2.83 -20.03 -3.85
N ARG A 209 2.83 -20.26 -5.16
CA ARG A 209 4.07 -20.23 -5.96
C ARG A 209 4.68 -18.83 -6.05
N ARG A 210 3.85 -17.77 -6.04
CA ARG A 210 4.32 -16.38 -6.08
C ARG A 210 4.93 -15.93 -4.77
N SER A 211 4.32 -16.27 -3.64
CA SER A 211 4.85 -15.95 -2.31
C SER A 211 4.67 -17.17 -1.40
N PRO A 212 5.62 -18.13 -1.44
CA PRO A 212 5.54 -19.36 -0.67
C PRO A 212 5.41 -19.14 0.83
N GLU A 213 5.98 -18.06 1.35
CA GLU A 213 5.95 -17.63 2.75
C GLU A 213 4.66 -16.92 3.19
N SER A 214 3.83 -16.48 2.23
CA SER A 214 2.58 -15.78 2.55
C SER A 214 1.54 -16.73 3.09
N ALA A 215 1.09 -16.47 4.33
CA ALA A 215 0.13 -17.32 5.03
C ALA A 215 -1.25 -17.34 4.35
N ARG A 216 -1.65 -16.24 3.71
CA ARG A 216 -3.04 -16.01 3.30
C ARG A 216 -3.57 -17.09 2.36
N ALA A 217 -2.77 -17.51 1.38
CA ALA A 217 -3.21 -18.49 0.40
C ALA A 217 -3.55 -19.82 1.05
N TYR A 218 -2.72 -20.28 2.01
CA TYR A 218 -2.97 -21.51 2.77
C TYR A 218 -4.16 -21.39 3.74
N VAL A 219 -4.28 -20.25 4.44
CA VAL A 219 -5.45 -19.97 5.29
C VAL A 219 -6.74 -20.04 4.48
N LEU A 220 -6.77 -19.34 3.33
CA LEU A 220 -7.93 -19.28 2.46
C LEU A 220 -8.26 -20.66 1.87
N GLN A 221 -7.25 -21.41 1.43
CA GLN A 221 -7.42 -22.76 0.92
C GLN A 221 -8.12 -23.66 1.95
N GLY A 222 -7.61 -23.73 3.18
CA GLY A 222 -8.20 -24.56 4.23
C GLY A 222 -9.64 -24.14 4.57
N GLN A 223 -9.91 -22.84 4.67
CA GLN A 223 -11.26 -22.32 4.95
C GLN A 223 -12.26 -22.63 3.83
N LEU A 224 -11.85 -22.55 2.57
CA LEU A 224 -12.70 -22.91 1.44
C LEU A 224 -12.95 -24.42 1.36
N LEU A 225 -11.95 -25.24 1.66
CA LEU A 225 -12.11 -26.70 1.73
C LEU A 225 -13.10 -27.11 2.83
N LEU A 226 -13.07 -26.46 3.99
CA LEU A 226 -14.07 -26.68 5.04
C LEU A 226 -15.48 -26.32 4.58
N LYS A 227 -15.64 -25.17 3.91
CA LYS A 227 -16.93 -24.76 3.33
C LYS A 227 -17.43 -25.74 2.27
N ALA A 228 -16.52 -26.39 1.54
CA ALA A 228 -16.82 -27.42 0.56
C ALA A 228 -17.07 -28.82 1.18
N GLY A 229 -17.03 -28.95 2.52
CA GLY A 229 -17.23 -30.23 3.21
C GLY A 229 -16.06 -31.20 3.09
N GLN A 230 -14.84 -30.70 2.89
CA GLN A 230 -13.61 -31.49 2.73
C GLN A 230 -12.64 -31.28 3.92
N PRO A 231 -12.98 -31.74 5.14
CA PRO A 231 -12.18 -31.47 6.33
C PRO A 231 -10.81 -32.14 6.31
N ASP A 232 -10.66 -33.33 5.72
CA ASP A 232 -9.36 -33.99 5.54
C ASP A 232 -8.37 -33.14 4.72
N ALA A 233 -8.84 -32.60 3.60
CA ALA A 233 -8.04 -31.73 2.74
C ALA A 233 -7.72 -30.40 3.44
N ALA A 234 -8.67 -29.85 4.21
CA ALA A 234 -8.44 -28.64 4.98
C ALA A 234 -7.35 -28.83 6.05
N LEU A 235 -7.33 -29.97 6.76
CA LEU A 235 -6.27 -30.29 7.72
C LEU A 235 -4.90 -30.37 7.05
N ALA A 236 -4.82 -30.92 5.83
CA ALA A 236 -3.58 -30.92 5.06
C ALA A 236 -3.11 -29.51 4.71
N ALA A 237 -4.02 -28.61 4.29
CA ALA A 237 -3.71 -27.21 4.03
C ALA A 237 -3.26 -26.46 5.29
N PHE A 238 -3.90 -26.69 6.44
CA PHE A 238 -3.49 -26.10 7.72
C PHE A 238 -2.14 -26.63 8.22
N ALA A 239 -1.80 -27.89 7.94
CA ALA A 239 -0.48 -28.42 8.23
C ALA A 239 0.62 -27.75 7.37
N GLN A 240 0.34 -27.49 6.09
CA GLN A 240 1.24 -26.73 5.22
C GLN A 240 1.40 -25.28 5.72
N LEU A 241 0.30 -24.62 6.09
CA LEU A 241 0.35 -23.29 6.72
C LEU A 241 1.27 -23.28 7.95
N LEU A 242 1.11 -24.25 8.85
CA LEU A 242 1.92 -24.33 10.07
C LEU A 242 3.41 -24.52 9.76
N ALA A 243 3.75 -25.28 8.71
CA ALA A 243 5.13 -25.49 8.30
C ALA A 243 5.77 -24.22 7.70
N VAL A 244 5.00 -23.43 6.95
CA VAL A 244 5.47 -22.24 6.24
C VAL A 244 5.47 -21.00 7.13
N ASN A 245 4.36 -20.75 7.83
CA ASN A 245 4.13 -19.56 8.65
C ASN A 245 3.45 -19.95 9.97
N PRO A 246 4.23 -20.44 10.96
CA PRO A 246 3.68 -20.92 12.23
C PRO A 246 2.82 -19.91 12.99
N PRO A 247 3.19 -18.60 13.09
CA PRO A 247 2.36 -17.62 13.80
C PRO A 247 0.96 -17.45 13.20
N ALA A 248 0.83 -17.53 11.87
CA ALA A 248 -0.46 -17.36 11.20
C ALA A 248 -1.43 -18.53 11.45
N PHE A 249 -0.94 -19.67 11.94
CA PHE A 249 -1.79 -20.79 12.34
C PHE A 249 -2.82 -20.41 13.42
N ASN A 250 -2.53 -19.39 14.23
CA ASN A 250 -3.50 -18.83 15.20
C ASN A 250 -4.84 -18.45 14.55
N LEU A 251 -4.82 -17.99 13.29
CA LEU A 251 -6.00 -17.56 12.56
C LEU A 251 -6.94 -18.73 12.19
N VAL A 252 -6.43 -19.96 12.19
CA VAL A 252 -7.16 -21.17 11.79
C VAL A 252 -7.18 -22.25 12.88
N ALA A 253 -6.67 -21.97 14.08
CA ALA A 253 -6.55 -22.97 15.15
C ALA A 253 -7.92 -23.58 15.52
N ALA A 254 -8.97 -22.76 15.62
CA ALA A 254 -10.33 -23.22 15.90
C ALA A 254 -10.91 -24.06 14.75
N ASP A 255 -10.72 -23.61 13.50
CA ASP A 255 -11.16 -24.33 12.30
C ASP A 255 -10.46 -25.70 12.19
N CYS A 256 -9.16 -25.75 12.47
CA CYS A 256 -8.36 -26.97 12.50
C CYS A 256 -8.85 -27.94 13.60
N ALA A 257 -9.16 -27.43 14.79
CA ALA A 257 -9.73 -28.26 15.86
C ALA A 257 -11.09 -28.87 15.44
N ALA A 258 -11.99 -28.06 14.90
CA ALA A 258 -13.29 -28.54 14.44
C ALA A 258 -13.16 -29.59 13.32
N ALA A 259 -12.28 -29.34 12.34
CA ALA A 259 -12.00 -30.28 11.26
C ALA A 259 -11.41 -31.59 11.76
N ALA A 260 -10.48 -31.54 12.72
CA ALA A 260 -9.88 -32.73 13.31
C ALA A 260 -10.89 -33.61 14.05
N GLN A 261 -11.87 -33.00 14.73
CA GLN A 261 -12.97 -33.74 15.36
C GLN A 261 -13.85 -34.43 14.31
N GLN A 262 -14.20 -33.74 13.22
CA GLN A 262 -15.05 -34.30 12.15
C GLN A 262 -14.38 -35.50 11.45
N VAL A 263 -13.06 -35.43 11.25
CA VAL A 263 -12.28 -36.50 10.62
C VAL A 263 -11.97 -37.65 11.59
N GLY A 264 -12.14 -37.45 12.90
CA GLY A 264 -11.76 -38.44 13.92
C GLY A 264 -10.25 -38.52 14.16
N GLN A 265 -9.53 -37.41 13.99
CA GLN A 265 -8.09 -37.29 14.29
C GLN A 265 -7.77 -36.19 15.34
N PRO A 266 -8.51 -36.08 16.47
CA PRO A 266 -8.28 -35.01 17.45
C PRO A 266 -6.90 -35.10 18.11
N GLU A 267 -6.35 -36.29 18.37
CA GLU A 267 -5.07 -36.50 19.04
C GLU A 267 -3.90 -35.89 18.25
N ARG A 268 -3.94 -36.03 16.93
CA ARG A 268 -2.93 -35.45 16.04
C ARG A 268 -2.97 -33.93 16.08
N ALA A 269 -4.16 -33.33 16.06
CA ALA A 269 -4.32 -31.88 16.16
C ALA A 269 -3.88 -31.35 17.54
N ILE A 270 -4.22 -32.06 18.62
CA ILE A 270 -3.77 -31.73 19.98
C ILE A 270 -2.24 -31.72 20.06
N ALA A 271 -1.57 -32.76 19.56
CA ALA A 271 -0.11 -32.84 19.59
C ALA A 271 0.56 -31.66 18.86
N LEU A 272 0.08 -31.34 17.65
CA LEU A 272 0.56 -30.21 16.85
C LEU A 272 0.35 -28.87 17.57
N MET A 273 -0.84 -28.65 18.14
CA MET A 273 -1.17 -27.41 18.84
C MET A 273 -0.39 -27.26 20.14
N LEU A 274 -0.13 -28.33 20.89
CA LEU A 274 0.71 -28.31 22.09
C LEU A 274 2.16 -27.93 21.74
N GLU A 275 2.72 -28.53 20.69
CA GLU A 275 4.07 -28.18 20.22
C GLU A 275 4.15 -26.70 19.82
N GLN A 276 3.18 -26.22 19.05
CA GLN A 276 3.17 -24.82 18.63
C GLN A 276 2.96 -23.87 19.81
N TYR A 277 2.11 -24.24 20.77
CA TYR A 277 1.87 -23.47 21.98
C TYR A 277 3.14 -23.35 22.84
N GLN A 278 3.96 -24.39 22.94
CA GLN A 278 5.25 -24.32 23.65
C GLN A 278 6.23 -23.32 23.00
N ARG A 279 6.19 -23.18 21.66
CA ARG A 279 7.06 -22.25 20.91
C ARG A 279 6.54 -20.81 20.97
N ALA A 280 5.24 -20.64 20.80
CA ALA A 280 4.58 -19.34 20.76
C ALA A 280 3.19 -19.46 21.40
N PRO A 281 3.10 -19.27 22.74
CA PRO A 281 1.83 -19.34 23.43
C PRO A 281 0.84 -18.32 22.86
N SER A 282 -0.41 -18.74 22.67
CA SER A 282 -1.49 -17.85 22.26
C SER A 282 -2.84 -18.31 22.81
N MET A 283 -3.74 -17.35 23.03
CA MET A 283 -5.13 -17.60 23.42
C MET A 283 -5.90 -18.36 22.34
N HIS A 284 -5.58 -18.18 21.06
CA HIS A 284 -6.18 -18.93 19.95
C HIS A 284 -5.88 -20.44 20.07
N LEU A 285 -4.61 -20.79 20.28
CA LEU A 285 -4.18 -22.17 20.45
C LEU A 285 -4.78 -22.77 21.73
N LEU A 286 -4.77 -22.00 22.83
CA LEU A 286 -5.27 -22.48 24.11
C LEU A 286 -6.77 -22.81 24.06
N ARG A 287 -7.57 -21.97 23.39
CA ARG A 287 -9.00 -22.21 23.19
C ARG A 287 -9.27 -23.38 22.25
N ALA A 288 -8.51 -23.52 21.15
CA ALA A 288 -8.61 -24.67 20.25
C ALA A 288 -8.23 -25.99 20.95
N LEU A 289 -7.18 -25.98 21.76
CA LEU A 289 -6.79 -27.13 22.60
C LEU A 289 -7.87 -27.47 23.63
N SER A 290 -8.59 -26.47 24.14
CA SER A 290 -9.66 -26.67 25.12
C SER A 290 -10.91 -27.30 24.48
N SER A 291 -11.22 -26.99 23.22
CA SER A 291 -12.33 -27.61 22.50
C SER A 291 -12.05 -29.07 22.12
N LEU A 292 -10.78 -29.41 21.82
CA LEU A 292 -10.36 -30.78 21.53
C LEU A 292 -10.21 -31.64 22.79
N GLN A 293 -9.67 -31.04 23.87
CA GLN A 293 -9.31 -31.75 25.08
C GLN A 293 -9.70 -30.90 26.30
N PRO A 294 -10.89 -31.10 26.90
CA PRO A 294 -11.33 -30.33 28.06
C PRO A 294 -10.50 -30.56 29.32
N GLU A 295 -9.90 -31.74 29.49
CA GLU A 295 -8.96 -32.00 30.59
C GLU A 295 -7.53 -32.12 30.05
N PRO A 296 -6.51 -31.46 30.62
CA PRO A 296 -6.53 -30.60 31.82
C PRO A 296 -6.60 -29.10 31.48
N GLN A 297 -7.71 -28.61 30.91
CA GLN A 297 -7.86 -27.20 30.48
C GLN A 297 -7.55 -26.20 31.60
N ARG A 298 -8.05 -26.45 32.81
CA ARG A 298 -7.80 -25.60 33.97
C ARG A 298 -6.31 -25.44 34.25
N ALA A 299 -5.54 -26.53 34.20
CA ALA A 299 -4.11 -26.50 34.46
C ALA A 299 -3.36 -25.72 33.37
N ARG A 300 -3.77 -25.87 32.09
CA ARG A 300 -3.21 -25.11 30.97
C ARG A 300 -3.47 -23.61 31.10
N LEU A 301 -4.70 -23.21 31.41
CA LEU A 301 -5.06 -21.79 31.63
C LEU A 301 -4.29 -21.19 32.81
N ALA A 302 -4.19 -21.93 33.92
CA ALA A 302 -3.43 -21.48 35.08
C ALA A 302 -1.92 -21.36 34.79
N ALA A 303 -1.36 -22.26 33.98
CA ALA A 303 0.03 -22.17 33.53
C ALA A 303 0.22 -20.96 32.61
N HIS A 304 -0.66 -20.76 31.61
CA HIS A 304 -0.64 -19.60 30.72
C HIS A 304 -0.65 -18.30 31.51
N LEU A 305 -1.58 -18.14 32.46
CA LEU A 305 -1.72 -16.92 33.25
C LEU A 305 -0.46 -16.59 34.09
N ARG A 306 0.27 -17.62 34.55
CA ARG A 306 1.53 -17.44 35.29
C ARG A 306 2.67 -16.96 34.39
N GLU A 307 2.71 -17.43 33.15
CA GLU A 307 3.79 -17.14 32.20
C GLU A 307 3.51 -15.88 31.37
N GLN A 308 2.24 -15.68 30.98
CA GLN A 308 1.73 -14.59 30.16
C GLN A 308 0.41 -14.09 30.75
N PRO A 309 0.44 -13.02 31.57
CA PRO A 309 -0.76 -12.44 32.14
C PRO A 309 -1.71 -11.91 31.07
N ALA A 310 -2.78 -12.65 30.77
CA ALA A 310 -3.81 -12.30 29.80
C ALA A 310 -5.18 -12.25 30.47
N LEU A 311 -5.95 -11.17 30.24
CA LEU A 311 -7.28 -11.01 30.83
C LEU A 311 -8.25 -12.04 30.25
N SER A 312 -8.05 -12.43 28.99
CA SER A 312 -8.79 -13.55 28.38
C SER A 312 -8.55 -14.87 29.09
N ALA A 313 -7.29 -15.20 29.43
CA ALA A 313 -6.98 -16.44 30.15
C ALA A 313 -7.58 -16.43 31.57
N ALA A 314 -7.50 -15.30 32.27
CA ALA A 314 -8.12 -15.14 33.59
C ALA A 314 -9.65 -15.28 33.53
N THR A 315 -10.28 -14.67 32.52
CA THR A 315 -11.72 -14.78 32.29
C THR A 315 -12.14 -16.22 32.00
N ASP A 316 -11.42 -16.91 31.12
CA ASP A 316 -11.70 -18.31 30.76
C ASP A 316 -11.48 -19.25 31.97
N LEU A 317 -10.48 -19.00 32.82
CA LEU A 317 -10.25 -19.76 34.06
C LEU A 317 -11.36 -19.53 35.11
N LEU A 318 -11.84 -18.28 35.24
CA LEU A 318 -12.94 -17.96 36.14
C LEU A 318 -14.25 -18.61 35.71
N LYS A 319 -14.50 -18.71 34.40
CA LYS A 319 -15.67 -19.44 33.86
C LYS A 319 -15.69 -20.90 34.31
N LEU A 320 -14.54 -21.58 34.29
CA LEU A 320 -14.43 -22.96 34.78
C LEU A 320 -14.68 -23.07 36.30
N ASN A 321 -14.45 -21.99 37.04
CA ASN A 321 -14.64 -21.93 38.49
C ASN A 321 -15.99 -21.33 38.91
N ALA A 322 -16.85 -20.96 37.95
CA ALA A 322 -18.08 -20.22 38.24
C ALA A 322 -18.98 -20.97 39.24
N ALA A 323 -18.98 -22.30 39.21
CA ALA A 323 -19.74 -23.14 40.13
C ALA A 323 -19.27 -23.07 41.60
N ALA A 324 -18.06 -22.56 41.86
CA ALA A 324 -17.53 -22.37 43.21
C ALA A 324 -17.94 -21.02 43.84
N LEU A 325 -18.58 -20.14 43.07
CA LEU A 325 -19.03 -18.83 43.50
C LEU A 325 -20.56 -18.80 43.63
N PRO A 326 -21.12 -17.96 44.52
CA PRO A 326 -22.56 -17.69 44.53
C PRO A 326 -23.05 -17.23 43.16
N ALA A 327 -24.16 -17.78 42.67
CA ALA A 327 -24.63 -17.55 41.30
C ALA A 327 -24.97 -16.07 41.02
N ASP A 328 -25.43 -15.35 42.04
CA ASP A 328 -25.72 -13.92 42.04
C ASP A 328 -24.48 -13.04 41.95
N GLU A 329 -23.31 -13.53 42.38
CA GLU A 329 -22.02 -12.85 42.24
C GLU A 329 -21.28 -13.25 40.96
N ALA A 330 -21.33 -14.54 40.59
CA ALA A 330 -20.58 -15.10 39.47
C ALA A 330 -21.01 -14.48 38.12
N ALA A 331 -22.32 -14.37 37.88
CA ALA A 331 -22.85 -13.84 36.62
C ALA A 331 -22.45 -12.38 36.34
N PRO A 332 -22.69 -11.40 37.23
CA PRO A 332 -22.30 -10.01 36.97
C PRO A 332 -20.78 -9.83 36.88
N MET A 333 -20.00 -10.60 37.65
CA MET A 333 -18.55 -10.56 37.58
C MET A 333 -18.04 -11.04 36.22
N LEU A 334 -18.50 -12.21 35.75
CA LEU A 334 -18.12 -12.74 34.42
C LEU A 334 -18.54 -11.79 33.31
N GLN A 335 -19.76 -11.23 33.37
CA GLN A 335 -20.23 -10.27 32.38
C GLN A 335 -19.36 -9.01 32.33
N THR A 336 -18.91 -8.53 33.48
CA THR A 336 -18.04 -7.36 33.59
C THR A 336 -16.66 -7.64 33.00
N LEU A 337 -16.07 -8.81 33.33
CA LEU A 337 -14.78 -9.23 32.79
C LEU A 337 -14.83 -9.45 31.28
N GLU A 338 -15.88 -10.08 30.76
CA GLU A 338 -16.08 -10.25 29.31
C GLU A 338 -16.15 -8.90 28.58
N LYS A 339 -16.89 -7.93 29.14
CA LYS A 339 -16.94 -6.57 28.59
C LYS A 339 -15.56 -5.90 28.59
N ALA A 340 -14.80 -6.04 29.68
CA ALA A 340 -13.45 -5.48 29.80
C ALA A 340 -12.43 -6.16 28.87
N THR A 341 -12.61 -7.45 28.59
CA THR A 341 -11.71 -8.25 27.75
C THR A 341 -11.95 -8.03 26.25
N LYS A 342 -13.17 -7.69 25.85
CA LYS A 342 -13.55 -7.57 24.43
C LYS A 342 -12.66 -6.63 23.58
N PRO A 343 -12.24 -5.45 24.05
CA PRO A 343 -11.30 -4.60 23.30
C PRO A 343 -9.91 -5.24 23.15
N LEU A 344 -9.47 -6.00 24.15
CA LEU A 344 -8.17 -6.67 24.18
C LEU A 344 -8.07 -7.85 23.20
N GLN A 345 -9.22 -8.45 22.87
CA GLN A 345 -9.36 -9.53 21.88
C GLN A 345 -9.40 -9.04 20.42
N ARG A 346 -9.08 -7.77 20.17
CA ARG A 346 -9.02 -7.21 18.81
C ARG A 346 -7.65 -7.46 18.21
N TYR A 347 -7.57 -7.35 16.88
CA TYR A 347 -6.31 -7.22 16.16
C TYR A 347 -6.00 -5.74 15.95
N ARG A 348 -4.71 -5.37 15.98
CA ARG A 348 -4.25 -4.00 15.75
C ARG A 348 -3.27 -3.95 14.59
N CYS A 349 -3.50 -3.03 13.66
CA CYS A 349 -2.59 -2.78 12.55
C CYS A 349 -1.27 -2.21 13.07
N ALA A 350 -0.15 -2.86 12.75
CA ALA A 350 1.19 -2.40 13.13
C ALA A 350 1.62 -1.11 12.40
N ALA A 351 0.99 -0.79 11.26
CA ALA A 351 1.33 0.40 10.47
C ALA A 351 0.59 1.67 10.90
N CYS A 352 -0.71 1.60 11.21
CA CYS A 352 -1.52 2.78 11.53
C CYS A 352 -2.30 2.70 12.85
N GLY A 353 -2.22 1.58 13.57
CA GLY A 353 -2.93 1.41 14.85
C GLY A 353 -4.43 1.12 14.73
N PHE A 354 -4.98 0.98 13.52
CA PHE A 354 -6.41 0.65 13.35
C PHE A 354 -6.74 -0.71 14.00
N GLU A 355 -7.71 -0.71 14.91
CA GLU A 355 -8.16 -1.90 15.63
C GLU A 355 -9.42 -2.51 15.02
N ALA A 356 -9.46 -3.83 14.93
CA ALA A 356 -10.58 -4.57 14.37
C ALA A 356 -10.87 -5.85 15.16
N ALA A 357 -12.15 -6.23 15.25
CA ALA A 357 -12.55 -7.49 15.88
C ALA A 357 -12.18 -8.73 15.04
N HIS A 358 -12.06 -8.57 13.72
CA HIS A 358 -11.66 -9.64 12.79
C HIS A 358 -10.30 -9.34 12.21
N TYR A 359 -9.57 -10.38 11.84
CA TYR A 359 -8.28 -10.24 11.16
C TYR A 359 -8.49 -9.73 9.73
N PHE A 360 -7.73 -8.72 9.32
CA PHE A 360 -7.76 -8.16 7.97
C PHE A 360 -6.40 -8.35 7.30
N TRP A 361 -6.40 -8.96 6.11
CA TRP A 361 -5.20 -9.05 5.28
C TRP A 361 -4.81 -7.69 4.70
N GLN A 362 -5.80 -6.87 4.33
CA GLN A 362 -5.61 -5.47 3.94
C GLN A 362 -6.22 -4.55 5.01
N CYS A 363 -5.42 -3.66 5.59
CA CYS A 363 -5.91 -2.77 6.63
C CYS A 363 -6.94 -1.76 6.09
N PRO A 364 -8.16 -1.67 6.65
CA PRO A 364 -9.15 -0.67 6.22
C PRO A 364 -8.69 0.79 6.43
N GLY A 365 -7.79 1.04 7.39
CA GLY A 365 -7.31 2.38 7.72
C GLY A 365 -6.20 2.88 6.80
N CYS A 366 -5.16 2.07 6.57
CA CYS A 366 -4.00 2.48 5.76
C CYS A 366 -3.87 1.78 4.40
N LEU A 367 -4.75 0.81 4.10
CA LEU A 367 -4.78 0.01 2.86
C LEU A 367 -3.54 -0.87 2.60
N ASN A 368 -2.61 -0.94 3.55
CA ASN A 368 -1.46 -1.82 3.48
C ASN A 368 -1.83 -3.28 3.73
N TRP A 369 -1.10 -4.19 3.09
CA TRP A 369 -1.23 -5.64 3.24
C TRP A 369 -0.36 -6.17 4.37
N ASP A 370 -0.77 -7.28 4.99
CA ASP A 370 -0.03 -8.03 6.02
C ASP A 370 0.42 -7.21 7.24
N THR A 371 -0.31 -6.13 7.56
CA THR A 371 0.05 -5.25 8.67
C THR A 371 -0.45 -5.73 10.03
N TYR A 372 -1.34 -6.72 10.07
CA TYR A 372 -1.89 -7.25 11.32
C TYR A 372 -1.06 -8.45 11.78
N PRO A 373 -0.47 -8.40 12.99
CA PRO A 373 0.04 -9.61 13.61
C PRO A 373 -1.12 -10.60 13.86
N PRO A 374 -0.92 -11.91 13.68
CA PRO A 374 -1.96 -12.93 13.91
C PRO A 374 -2.14 -13.24 15.41
N ARG A 375 -2.29 -12.19 16.22
CA ARG A 375 -2.44 -12.22 17.69
C ARG A 375 -3.34 -11.09 18.16
N HIS A 376 -4.02 -11.28 19.28
CA HIS A 376 -4.82 -10.22 19.88
C HIS A 376 -3.97 -9.15 20.57
N VAL A 377 -4.54 -7.97 20.80
CA VAL A 377 -3.85 -6.82 21.42
C VAL A 377 -3.26 -7.13 22.79
N GLU A 378 -3.88 -7.97 23.62
CA GLU A 378 -3.30 -8.39 24.91
C GLU A 378 -2.04 -9.26 24.77
N GLU A 379 -1.75 -9.76 23.57
CA GLU A 379 -0.63 -10.67 23.27
C GLU A 379 0.47 -9.98 22.42
N LEU A 380 0.33 -8.67 22.16
CA LEU A 380 1.26 -7.87 21.33
C LEU A 380 2.43 -7.27 22.11
#